data_AF-A0ABD0RRU4-F1
#
_entry.id   AF-A0ABD0RRU4-F1
#
_cell.length_a   1.000
_cell.length_b   1.000
_cell.length_c   1.000
_cell.angle_alpha   90.00
_cell.angle_beta   90.00
_cell.angle_gamma   90.00
#
_symmetry.space_group_name_H-M   'P 1'
#
loop_
_entity.id
_entity.type
_entity.pdbx_description
1 polymer ?
#
loop_
_entity_poly.entity_id
_entity_poly.type
_entity_poly.pdbx_seq_one_letter_code
_entity_poly.pdbx_strand_id
1 'polypeptide(L)' 'YKKLLNSARLYELERHDIILCTCTAAASPNLKKTLSARQILIDECAMATEPQTLVPLVSFKPEK' A
#
# COMPACT_ATOMS: atom_id res chain seq x y z
N TYR A 1 -15.14 17.04 -8.57
CA TYR A 1 -15.00 15.59 -8.81
C TYR A 1 -13.81 14.94 -8.11
N LYS A 2 -12.55 15.35 -8.37
CA LYS A 2 -11.34 14.69 -7.77
C LYS A 2 -11.35 14.58 -6.23
N LYS A 3 -11.85 15.60 -5.53
CA LYS A 3 -11.99 15.57 -4.05
C LYS A 3 -12.94 14.46 -3.59
N LEU A 4 -14.11 14.33 -4.24
CA LEU A 4 -15.10 13.30 -3.92
C LEU A 4 -14.52 11.89 -4.09
N LEU A 5 -13.83 11.64 -5.21
CA LEU A 5 -13.16 10.36 -5.43
C LEU A 5 -12.06 10.07 -4.40
N ASN A 6 -11.31 11.09 -3.99
CA ASN A 6 -10.28 10.92 -2.98
C ASN A 6 -10.89 10.58 -1.61
N SER A 7 -11.95 11.28 -1.21
CA SER A 7 -12.70 11.00 0.02
C SER A 7 -13.27 9.58 0.03
N ALA A 8 -13.89 9.15 -1.09
CA ALA A 8 -14.40 7.78 -1.22
C ALA A 8 -13.28 6.74 -1.11
N ARG A 9 -12.12 6.98 -1.75
CA ARG A 9 -10.98 6.05 -1.66
C ARG A 9 -10.43 5.93 -0.24
N LEU A 10 -10.29 7.05 0.47
CA LEU A 10 -9.83 7.03 1.86
C LEU A 10 -10.82 6.28 2.76
N TYR A 11 -12.12 6.52 2.57
CA TYR A 11 -13.17 5.82 3.30
C TYR A 11 -13.09 4.30 3.13
N GLU A 12 -12.85 3.80 1.91
CA GLU A 12 -12.69 2.36 1.69
C GLU A 12 -11.38 1.83 2.30
N LEU A 13 -10.27 2.54 2.15
CA LEU A 13 -8.96 2.10 2.66
C LEU A 13 -8.95 1.93 4.19
N GLU A 14 -9.70 2.74 4.94
CA GLU A 14 -9.80 2.65 6.40
C GLU A 14 -10.65 1.46 6.89
N ARG A 15 -11.44 0.84 6.00
CA ARG A 15 -12.43 -0.20 6.36
C ARG A 15 -12.01 -1.61 5.97
N HIS A 16 -10.96 -1.75 5.16
CA HIS A 16 -10.49 -3.03 4.67
C HIS A 16 -9.26 -3.50 5.44
N ASP A 17 -9.31 -4.73 5.95
CA ASP A 17 -8.18 -5.34 6.66
C ASP A 17 -7.04 -5.76 5.72
N ILE A 18 -7.38 -6.09 4.46
CA ILE A 18 -6.45 -6.58 3.45
C ILE A 18 -6.51 -5.67 2.22
N ILE A 19 -5.35 -5.17 1.80
CA ILE A 19 -5.18 -4.36 0.60
C ILE A 19 -4.30 -5.10 -0.39
N LEU A 20 -4.85 -5.40 -1.57
CA LEU A 20 -4.11 -5.98 -2.68
C LEU A 20 -3.66 -4.87 -3.63
N CYS A 21 -2.35 -4.79 -3.89
CA CYS A 21 -1.79 -3.84 -4.83
C CYS A 21 -0.47 -4.36 -5.42
N THR A 22 -0.01 -3.75 -6.51
CA THR A 22 1.31 -4.04 -7.07
C THR A 22 2.41 -3.39 -6.21
N CYS A 23 3.63 -3.92 -6.30
CA CYS A 23 4.77 -3.41 -5.52
C CYS A 23 5.00 -1.90 -5.71
N THR A 24 4.81 -1.37 -6.93
CA THR A 24 4.94 0.07 -7.20
C THR A 24 3.76 0.89 -6.70
N ALA A 25 2.53 0.36 -6.77
CA ALA A 25 1.34 1.04 -6.28
C ALA A 25 1.34 1.20 -4.75
N ALA A 26 2.03 0.32 -4.02
CA ALA A 26 2.26 0.43 -2.58
C ALA A 26 2.95 1.77 -2.18
N ALA A 27 3.68 2.41 -3.11
CA ALA A 27 4.27 3.73 -2.87
C ALA A 27 3.28 4.90 -2.97
N SER A 28 2.01 4.64 -3.31
CA SER A 28 1.01 5.70 -3.48
C SER A 28 0.83 6.53 -2.20
N PRO A 29 0.84 7.89 -2.29
CA PRO A 29 0.67 8.75 -1.13
C PRO A 29 -0.60 8.50 -0.33
N ASN A 30 -1.67 8.05 -0.99
CA ASN A 30 -2.93 7.73 -0.32
C ASN A 30 -2.83 6.44 0.50
N LEU A 31 -2.09 5.43 0.03
CA LEU A 31 -1.89 4.19 0.78
C LEU A 31 -0.95 4.44 1.97
N LYS A 32 0.19 5.13 1.75
CA LYS A 32 1.17 5.40 2.81
C LYS A 32 0.63 6.23 3.98
N LYS A 33 -0.30 7.15 3.71
CA LYS A 33 -0.85 8.05 4.75
C LYS A 33 -1.98 7.43 5.55
N THR A 34 -2.72 6.50 4.94
CA THR A 34 -3.94 5.96 5.52
C THR A 34 -3.73 4.59 6.15
N LEU A 35 -2.83 3.78 5.60
CA LEU A 35 -2.61 2.42 6.06
C LEU A 35 -1.39 2.33 6.98
N SER A 36 -1.57 1.64 8.10
CA SER A 36 -0.48 1.14 8.96
C SER A 36 -0.40 -0.38 8.76
N ALA A 37 0.41 -0.81 7.79
CA ALA A 37 0.54 -2.22 7.46
C ALA A 37 1.42 -2.94 8.50
N ARG A 38 0.85 -3.92 9.21
CA ARG A 38 1.58 -4.78 10.17
C ARG A 38 2.33 -5.91 9.47
N GLN A 39 1.76 -6.43 8.39
CA GLN A 39 2.33 -7.52 7.60
C GLN A 39 2.22 -7.18 6.12
N ILE A 40 3.28 -7.47 5.38
CA ILE A 40 3.34 -7.28 3.92
C ILE A 40 3.68 -8.64 3.32
N LEU A 41 2.85 -9.09 2.39
CA LEU A 41 3.10 -10.29 1.59
C LEU A 41 3.33 -9.86 0.16
N ILE A 42 4.47 -10.23 -0.41
CA ILE A 42 4.81 -9.97 -1.80
C ILE A 42 4.63 -11.27 -2.55
N ASP A 43 3.57 -11.34 -3.32
CA ASP A 43 3.37 -12.45 -4.25
C ASP A 43 4.30 -12.30 -5.45
N GLU A 44 4.71 -13.44 -6.02
CA GLU A 44 5.55 -13.49 -7.23
C GLU A 44 6.84 -12.63 -7.17
N CYS A 45 7.47 -12.55 -5.99
CA CYS A 45 8.63 -11.69 -5.79
C CYS A 45 9.82 -12.04 -6.71
N ALA A 46 9.89 -13.27 -7.21
CA ALA A 46 10.89 -13.73 -8.17
C ALA A 46 10.78 -13.06 -9.55
N MET A 47 9.62 -12.50 -9.90
CA MET A 47 9.40 -11.77 -11.16
C MET A 47 9.72 -10.27 -11.05
N ALA A 48 9.93 -9.76 -9.84
CA ALA A 48 10.21 -8.35 -9.57
C ALA A 48 11.70 -8.12 -9.33
N THR A 49 12.20 -6.92 -9.67
CA THR A 49 13.57 -6.56 -9.32
C THR A 49 13.67 -6.28 -7.82
N GLU A 50 14.86 -6.49 -7.24
CA GLU A 50 15.09 -6.25 -5.80
C GLU A 50 14.60 -4.85 -5.34
N PRO A 51 14.85 -3.74 -6.08
CA PRO A 51 14.31 -2.43 -5.72
C PRO A 51 12.79 -2.37 -5.73
N GLN A 52 12.11 -3.09 -6.65
CA GLN A 52 10.65 -3.12 -6.69
C GLN A 52 10.07 -3.84 -5.48
N THR A 53 10.66 -4.97 -5.07
CA THR A 53 10.22 -5.71 -3.88
C THR A 53 10.44 -4.92 -2.58
N LEU A 54 11.45 -4.03 -2.56
CA LEU A 54 11.69 -3.15 -1.43
C LEU A 54 10.68 -2.01 -1.31
N VAL A 55 10.02 -1.59 -2.40
CA VAL A 55 9.06 -0.48 -2.40
C VAL A 55 8.00 -0.61 -1.30
N PRO A 56 7.21 -1.70 -1.20
CA PRO A 56 6.24 -1.83 -0.13
C PRO A 56 6.90 -1.87 1.26
N LEU A 57 8.05 -2.54 1.39
CA LEU A 57 8.75 -2.71 2.67
C LEU A 57 9.23 -1.38 3.27
N VAL A 58 9.74 -0.46 2.44
CA VAL A 58 10.18 0.87 2.90
C VAL A 58 9.05 1.90 2.98
N SER A 59 7.89 1.57 2.40
CA SER A 59 6.75 2.50 2.31
C SER A 59 5.86 2.49 3.54
N PHE A 60 5.83 1.39 4.29
CA PHE A 60 5.06 1.25 5.52
C PHE A 60 6.02 1.08 6.70
N LYS A 61 5.67 1.69 7.84
CA LYS A 61 6.43 1.53 9.07
C LYS A 61 5.72 0.50 9.94
N PRO A 62 6.35 -0.63 10.30
CA PRO A 62 5.77 -1.55 11.26
C PRO A 62 5.60 -0.86 12.61
N GLU A 63 4.53 -1.20 13.32
CA GLU A 63 4.35 -0.81 14.73
C GLU A 63 5.51 -1.41 15.55
N LYS A 64 6.00 -0.66 16.55
CA LYS A 64 7.13 -1.06 17.40
C LYS A 64 6.81 -2.27 18.27
#